data_AF-A0A0G3H4X7-F1
#
_entry.id   AF-A0A0G3H4X7-F1
#
_cell.length_a   1.000
_cell.length_b   1.000
_cell.length_c   1.000
_cell.angle_alpha   90.00
_cell.angle_beta   90.00
_cell.angle_gamma   90.00
#
_symmetry.space_group_name_H-M   'P 1'
#
loop_
_entity.id
_entity.type
_entity.pdbx_description
1 polymer ?
#
loop_
_entity_poly.entity_id
_entity_poly.type
_entity_poly.pdbx_seq_one_letter_code
_entity_poly.pdbx_strand_id
1 'polypeptide(L)' 'MANADKGSFQTVAEVAEIMRVSKMTVYRLVHSGELPAVRVGRSFRVHEQAVKDYLDSSYYEAG' A
#
# COMPACT_ATOMS: atom_id res chain seq x y z
N MET A 1 -11.17 -9.41 18.01
CA MET A 1 -10.07 -10.04 17.26
C MET A 1 -10.67 -10.81 16.10
N ALA A 2 -10.03 -10.73 14.93
CA ALA A 2 -10.43 -11.29 13.62
C ALA A 2 -11.54 -10.53 12.85
N ASN A 3 -11.12 -9.54 12.05
CA ASN A 3 -11.70 -9.35 10.72
C ASN A 3 -10.60 -9.69 9.71
N ALA A 4 -10.32 -10.98 9.57
CA ALA A 4 -9.62 -11.49 8.39
C ALA A 4 -10.65 -11.62 7.26
N ASP A 5 -10.25 -11.24 6.05
CA ASP A 5 -10.90 -11.58 4.79
C ASP A 5 -12.21 -10.88 4.39
N LYS A 6 -12.22 -9.54 4.46
CA LYS A 6 -12.91 -8.73 3.44
C LYS A 6 -11.93 -7.69 2.96
N GLY A 7 -11.58 -7.73 1.68
CA GLY A 7 -10.52 -6.90 1.07
C GLY A 7 -10.68 -5.41 1.41
N SER A 8 -9.98 -4.99 2.46
CA SER A 8 -9.95 -3.60 2.89
C SER A 8 -9.04 -2.84 1.95
N PHE A 9 -9.65 -2.01 1.11
CA PHE A 9 -8.94 -1.10 0.24
C PHE A 9 -8.59 0.16 1.01
N GLN A 10 -7.30 0.45 1.11
CA GLN A 10 -6.77 1.64 1.75
C GLN A 10 -6.57 2.73 0.71
N THR A 11 -6.79 3.97 1.13
CA THR A 11 -6.43 5.16 0.37
C THR A 11 -4.93 5.38 0.40
N VAL A 12 -4.42 6.15 -0.58
CA VAL A 12 -3.02 6.58 -0.61
C VAL A 12 -2.61 7.33 0.67
N ALA A 13 -3.55 8.04 1.31
CA ALA A 13 -3.27 8.76 2.55
C ALA A 13 -3.06 7.80 3.73
N GLU A 14 -3.95 6.82 3.90
CA GLU A 14 -3.84 5.83 4.98
C GLU A 14 -2.56 4.98 4.82
N VAL A 15 -2.24 4.56 3.59
CA VAL A 15 -0.98 3.85 3.31
C VAL A 15 0.25 4.69 3.66
N ALA A 16 0.22 5.99 3.36
CA ALA A 16 1.31 6.90 3.69
C ALA A 16 1.52 7.01 5.21
N GLU A 17 0.44 7.04 5.99
CA GLU A 17 0.49 7.05 7.45
C GLU A 17 1.08 5.74 8.00
N ILE A 18 0.65 4.59 7.46
CA ILE A 18 1.15 3.26 7.87
C ILE A 18 2.65 3.12 7.58
N MET A 19 3.06 3.45 6.36
CA MET A 19 4.45 3.33 5.93
C MET A 19 5.35 4.46 6.45
N ARG A 20 4.76 5.49 7.10
CA ARG A 20 5.45 6.71 7.56
C ARG A 20 6.21 7.44 6.45
N VAL A 21 5.63 7.49 5.26
CA VAL A 21 6.19 8.18 4.09
C VAL A 21 5.26 9.30 3.63
N SER A 22 5.75 10.16 2.73
CA SER A 22 4.89 11.15 2.09
C SER A 22 3.92 10.49 1.09
N LYS A 23 2.74 11.08 0.89
CA LYS A 23 1.79 10.65 -0.16
C LYS A 23 2.44 10.57 -1.54
N MET A 24 3.39 11.46 -1.83
CA MET A 24 4.15 11.44 -3.09
C MET A 24 4.94 10.15 -3.24
N THR A 25 5.53 9.63 -2.16
CA THR A 25 6.26 8.36 -2.19
C THR A 25 5.33 7.20 -2.52
N VAL A 26 4.16 7.14 -1.88
CA VAL A 26 3.15 6.12 -2.22
C VAL A 26 2.69 6.26 -3.68
N TYR A 27 2.46 7.48 -4.17
CA TYR A 27 2.13 7.68 -5.59
C TYR A 27 3.23 7.19 -6.53
N ARG A 28 4.51 7.41 -6.20
CA ARG A 28 5.63 6.89 -6.99
C ARG A 28 5.61 5.36 -7.03
N LEU A 29 5.45 4.70 -5.88
CA LEU A 29 5.40 3.23 -5.80
C LEU A 29 4.23 2.64 -6.61
N VAL A 30 3.08 3.31 -6.58
CA VAL A 30 1.92 2.90 -7.39
C VAL A 30 2.18 3.09 -8.89
N HIS A 31 2.84 4.18 -9.29
CA HIS A 31 3.14 4.44 -10.71
C HIS A 31 4.32 3.61 -11.23
N SER A 32 5.28 3.24 -10.38
CA SER A 32 6.38 2.32 -10.74
C SER A 32 5.91 0.87 -10.80
N GLY A 33 4.74 0.56 -10.23
CA GLY A 33 4.18 -0.79 -10.16
C GLY A 33 4.71 -1.63 -9.00
N GLU A 34 5.57 -1.06 -8.15
CA GLU A 34 6.09 -1.70 -6.94
C GLU A 34 5.01 -1.92 -5.88
N LEU A 35 4.01 -1.04 -5.83
CA LEU A 35 2.87 -1.19 -4.92
C LEU A 35 1.58 -1.42 -5.72
N PRO A 36 1.05 -2.67 -5.72
CA PRO A 36 -0.18 -3.00 -6.43
C PRO A 36 -1.38 -2.18 -5.95
N ALA A 37 -2.01 -1.45 -6.86
CA ALA A 37 -3.16 -0.62 -6.56
C ALA A 37 -4.22 -0.67 -7.67
N VAL A 38 -5.47 -0.48 -7.27
CA VAL A 38 -6.63 -0.36 -8.15
C VAL A 38 -7.04 1.09 -8.26
N ARG A 39 -7.31 1.55 -9.49
CA ARG A 39 -7.84 2.90 -9.72
C ARG A 39 -9.36 2.89 -9.55
N VAL A 40 -9.86 3.70 -8.62
CA VAL A 40 -11.29 3.90 -8.36
C VAL A 40 -11.62 5.36 -8.63
N GLY A 41 -12.20 5.62 -9.80
CA GLY A 41 -12.44 6.98 -10.30
C GLY A 41 -11.14 7.76 -10.48
N ARG A 42 -10.98 8.85 -9.71
CA ARG A 42 -9.80 9.73 -9.76
C ARG A 42 -8.72 9.38 -8.73
N SER A 43 -8.96 8.39 -7.88
CA SER A 43 -8.09 8.04 -6.77
C SER A 43 -7.62 6.60 -6.86
N PHE A 44 -6.49 6.31 -6.24
CA PHE A 44 -5.99 4.94 -6.09
C PHE A 44 -6.45 4.34 -4.77
N ARG A 45 -6.56 3.01 -4.79
CA ARG A 45 -6.89 2.15 -3.66
C ARG A 45 -5.89 1.01 -3.62
N VAL A 46 -5.26 0.80 -2.48
CA VAL A 46 -4.24 -0.24 -2.29
C VAL A 46 -4.87 -1.32 -1.43
N HIS A 47 -4.69 -2.59 -1.80
CA HIS A 47 -5.15 -3.68 -0.96
C HIS A 47 -4.30 -3.78 0.30
N GLU A 48 -4.90 -3.98 1.46
CA GLU A 48 -4.16 -4.09 2.73
C GLU A 48 -3.04 -5.14 2.67
N GLN A 49 -3.32 -6.30 2.06
CA GLN A 49 -2.33 -7.36 1.86
C GLN A 49 -1.12 -6.87 1.06
N ALA A 50 -1.32 -6.08 0.01
CA ALA A 50 -0.23 -5.58 -0.83
C ALA A 50 0.72 -4.65 -0.05
N VAL A 51 0.19 -3.87 0.90
CA VAL A 51 1.01 -3.03 1.79
C VAL A 51 1.84 -3.90 2.74
N LYS A 52 1.23 -4.95 3.31
CA LYS A 52 1.92 -5.88 4.20
C LYS A 52 3.03 -6.63 3.45
N ASP A 53 2.71 -7.16 2.27
CA ASP A 53 3.65 -7.90 1.43
C ASP A 53 4.84 -7.01 1.02
N TYR A 54 4.59 -5.75 0.66
CA TYR A 54 5.64 -4.79 0.32
C TYR A 54 6.56 -4.47 1.52
N LEU A 55 5.99 -4.29 2.71
CA LEU A 55 6.77 -4.06 3.92
C LEU A 55 7.62 -5.28 4.27
N ASP A 56 7.04 -6.49 4.18
CA ASP A 56 7.75 -7.74 4.43
C ASP A 56 8.90 -7.94 3.45
N SER A 57 8.69 -7.71 2.14
CA SER A 57 9.75 -7.82 1.13
C SER A 57 10.89 -6.82 1.35
N SER A 58 10.57 -5.58 1.76
CA SER A 58 11.56 -4.53 2.01
C SER A 58 12.46 -4.83 3.22
N TYR A 59 12.00 -5.62 4.19
CA TYR A 59 12.81 -6.06 5.33
C TYR A 59 13.96 -6.99 4.91
N TYR A 60 13.82 -7.73 3.82
CA TYR A 60 14.85 -8.68 3.36
C TYR A 60 15.96 -8.02 2.53
N GLU A 61 15.73 -6.86 1.89
CA GLU A 61 16.76 -6.14 1.11
C GLU A 61 17.71 -5.31 1.99
N ALA A 62 17.37 -5.06 3.25
CA ALA A 62 18.19 -4.30 4.20
C ALA A 62 19.04 -5.19 5.14
N GLY A 63 19.27 -6.45 4.77
CA GLY A 63 20.06 -7.45 5.51
C GLY A 63 21.42 -7.75 4.91
#